data_AF-A0A957C5L6-F1
#
_entry.id   AF-A0A957C5L6-F1
#
_cell.length_a   1.000
_cell.length_b   1.000
_cell.length_c   1.000
_cell.angle_alpha   90.00
_cell.angle_beta   90.00
_cell.angle_gamma   90.00
#
_symmetry.space_group_name_H-M   'P 1'
#
loop_
_entity.id
_entity.type
_entity.pdbx_description
1 polymer ?
#
loop_
_entity_poly.entity_id
_entity_poly.type
_entity_poly.pdbx_seq_one_letter_code
_entity_poly.pdbx_strand_id
1 'polypeptide(L)'
;DVYQIGDTLRLQVSQPRQPCNQIFQALGIRGIKNKVAQTRRTGWYLRVLQEGHAEAGMSISLLQKPHPQWTITRAHEVMDARNEERKAALALSQIEVLEPGWRGRLAKAAVGI
;
A
#
# COMPACT_ATOMS: atom_id res chain seq x y z
N ASP A 1 4.98 -0.10 -7.92
CA ASP A 1 4.76 0.53 -9.25
C ASP A 1 5.20 1.98 -9.21
N VAL A 2 5.73 2.49 -10.32
CA VAL A 2 6.12 3.89 -10.51
C VAL A 2 5.25 4.48 -11.62
N TYR A 3 4.59 5.58 -11.31
CA TYR A 3 3.72 6.31 -12.22
C TYR A 3 4.31 7.67 -12.53
N GLN A 4 4.04 8.16 -13.74
CA GLN A 4 4.23 9.55 -14.12
C GLN A 4 2.88 10.22 -14.30
N ILE A 5 2.76 11.44 -13.80
CA ILE A 5 1.61 12.33 -14.00
C ILE A 5 2.10 13.54 -14.78
N GLY A 6 1.46 13.83 -15.92
CA GLY A 6 1.95 14.86 -16.83
C GLY A 6 3.38 14.56 -17.30
N ASP A 7 4.23 15.59 -17.32
CA ASP A 7 5.57 15.49 -17.91
C ASP A 7 6.67 15.20 -16.87
N THR A 8 6.50 15.62 -15.61
CA THR A 8 7.61 15.67 -14.63
C THR A 8 7.32 15.01 -13.29
N LEU A 9 6.07 14.95 -12.83
CA LEU A 9 5.74 14.39 -11.51
C LEU A 9 5.85 12.86 -11.55
N ARG A 10 6.79 12.31 -10.76
CA ARG A 10 6.96 10.85 -10.61
C ARG A 10 6.62 10.39 -9.20
N LEU A 11 5.70 9.45 -9.12
CA LEU A 11 5.19 8.89 -7.88
C LEU A 11 5.41 7.38 -7.83
N GLN A 12 5.69 6.85 -6.65
CA GLN A 12 5.87 5.41 -6.45
C GLN A 12 4.95 4.88 -5.36
N VAL A 13 4.30 3.76 -5.63
CA VAL A 13 3.52 3.01 -4.63
C VAL A 13 4.43 2.65 -3.45
N SER A 14 4.02 3.05 -2.26
CA SER A 14 4.82 2.92 -1.04
C SER A 14 4.26 1.88 -0.08
N GLN A 15 2.94 1.84 0.13
CA GLN A 15 2.27 0.89 1.00
C GLN A 15 0.75 0.88 0.75
N PRO A 16 0.07 -0.24 1.06
CA PRO A 16 -1.38 -0.25 1.20
C PRO A 16 -1.86 0.64 2.35
N ARG A 17 -3.00 1.31 2.18
CA ARG A 17 -3.57 2.15 3.23
C ARG A 17 -4.26 1.27 4.29
N GLN A 18 -4.00 1.53 5.57
CA GLN A 18 -4.72 0.88 6.66
C GLN A 18 -5.94 1.71 7.08
N PRO A 19 -7.12 1.08 7.27
CA PRO A 19 -8.32 1.81 7.69
C PRO A 19 -8.21 2.23 9.17
N CYS A 20 -8.49 3.49 9.43
CA CYS A 20 -8.38 4.14 10.73
C CYS A 20 -9.73 4.75 11.17
N ASN A 21 -9.88 5.15 12.43
CA ASN A 21 -11.16 5.66 12.95
C ASN A 21 -11.57 7.00 12.31
N GLN A 22 -10.64 7.74 11.70
CA GLN A 22 -10.92 8.99 11.01
C GLN A 22 -11.92 8.81 9.86
N ILE A 23 -11.98 7.64 9.19
CA ILE A 23 -12.98 7.39 8.14
C ILE A 23 -14.40 7.32 8.71
N PHE A 24 -14.56 6.81 9.93
CA PHE A 24 -15.84 6.84 10.62
C PHE A 24 -16.21 8.26 11.02
N GLN A 25 -15.26 9.03 11.55
CA GLN A 25 -15.49 10.43 11.92
C GLN A 25 -15.90 11.30 10.71
N ALA A 26 -15.29 11.06 9.55
CA ALA A 26 -15.60 11.80 8.33
C ALA A 26 -16.97 11.44 7.72
N LEU A 27 -17.39 10.18 7.82
CA LEU A 27 -18.57 9.68 7.10
C LEU A 27 -19.78 9.41 8.01
N GLY A 28 -19.61 9.26 9.32
CA GLY A 28 -20.68 8.92 10.27
C GLY A 28 -21.27 7.50 10.12
N ILE A 29 -20.76 6.68 9.20
CA ILE A 29 -21.32 5.36 8.88
C ILE A 29 -20.79 4.31 9.88
N ARG A 30 -21.68 3.80 10.74
CA ARG A 30 -21.33 2.75 11.70
C ARG A 30 -20.76 1.50 10.99
N GLY A 31 -19.63 1.00 11.48
CA GLY A 31 -18.97 -0.19 10.93
C GLY A 31 -18.19 0.03 9.64
N ILE A 32 -18.09 1.26 9.11
CA ILE A 32 -17.40 1.54 7.84
C ILE A 32 -15.93 1.11 7.85
N LYS A 33 -15.23 1.30 8.97
CA LYS A 33 -13.84 0.84 9.13
C LYS A 33 -13.71 -0.67 8.88
N ASN A 34 -14.60 -1.46 9.48
CA ASN A 34 -14.61 -2.92 9.34
C ASN A 34 -14.98 -3.32 7.92
N LYS A 35 -15.97 -2.65 7.31
CA LYS A 35 -16.38 -2.93 5.93
C LYS A 35 -15.25 -2.67 4.94
N VAL A 36 -14.53 -1.56 5.10
CA VAL A 36 -13.37 -1.22 4.25
C VAL A 36 -12.23 -2.20 4.46
N ALA A 37 -11.96 -2.62 5.71
CA ALA A 37 -10.96 -3.66 6.00
C ALA A 37 -11.32 -4.99 5.32
N GLN A 38 -12.56 -5.47 5.51
CA GLN A 38 -13.04 -6.74 4.95
C GLN A 38 -13.02 -6.76 3.42
N THR A 39 -13.39 -5.65 2.79
CA THR A 39 -13.42 -5.54 1.32
C THR A 39 -12.06 -5.21 0.70
N ARG A 40 -11.07 -4.82 1.52
CA ARG A 40 -9.74 -4.35 1.10
C ARG A 40 -9.76 -3.17 0.12
N ARG A 41 -10.88 -2.44 0.07
CA ARG A 41 -11.06 -1.22 -0.74
C ARG A 41 -10.52 -0.01 0.01
N THR A 42 -9.25 -0.07 0.38
CA THR A 42 -8.56 0.91 1.22
C THR A 42 -7.78 1.95 0.41
N GLY A 43 -7.37 1.60 -0.80
CA GLY A 43 -6.41 2.37 -1.59
C GLY A 43 -4.96 2.17 -1.10
N TRP A 44 -4.05 3.02 -1.55
CA TRP A 44 -2.63 2.95 -1.22
C TRP A 44 -2.01 4.35 -1.18
N TYR A 45 -0.86 4.46 -0.54
CA TYR A 45 -0.08 5.69 -0.50
C TYR A 45 0.99 5.69 -1.59
N LEU A 46 1.29 6.88 -2.09
CA LEU A 46 2.37 7.16 -3.03
C LEU A 46 3.45 7.99 -2.32
N ARG A 47 4.72 7.70 -2.60
CA ARG A 47 5.83 8.59 -2.30
C ARG A 47 6.19 9.39 -3.54
N VAL A 48 6.68 10.60 -3.34
CA VAL A 48 7.20 11.45 -4.42
C VAL A 48 8.64 11.06 -4.71
N LEU A 49 8.92 10.65 -5.94
CA LEU A 49 10.29 10.40 -6.43
C LEU A 49 10.85 11.64 -7.13
N GLN A 50 9.99 12.40 -7.80
CA GLN A 50 10.32 13.67 -8.42
C GLN A 50 9.11 14.59 -8.31
N GLU A 51 9.31 15.77 -7.74
CA GLU A 51 8.28 16.80 -7.65
C GLU A 51 7.94 17.37 -9.04
N GLY A 52 6.72 17.86 -9.17
CA GLY A 52 6.19 18.41 -10.42
C GLY A 52 4.78 18.95 -10.21
N HIS A 53 4.15 19.39 -11.29
CA HIS A 53 2.78 19.88 -11.25
C HIS A 53 1.78 18.76 -11.54
N ALA A 54 0.61 18.83 -10.89
CA ALA A 54 -0.50 17.93 -11.16
C ALA A 54 -1.79 18.74 -11.25
N GLU A 55 -2.54 18.51 -12.32
CA GLU A 55 -3.86 19.09 -12.55
C GLU A 55 -4.86 17.97 -12.88
N ALA A 56 -6.13 18.20 -12.56
CA ALA A 56 -7.20 17.28 -12.95
C ALA A 56 -7.25 17.11 -14.47
N GLY A 57 -7.40 15.87 -14.94
CA GLY A 57 -7.41 15.55 -16.36
C GLY A 57 -6.05 15.24 -16.98
N MET A 58 -4.94 15.46 -16.26
CA MET A 58 -3.62 15.02 -16.72
C MET A 58 -3.53 13.49 -16.83
N SER A 59 -2.76 13.02 -17.81
CA SER A 59 -2.54 11.59 -18.03
C SER A 59 -1.71 10.98 -16.89
N ILE A 60 -1.98 9.70 -16.61
CA ILE A 60 -1.22 8.88 -15.67
C ILE A 60 -0.66 7.69 -16.43
N SER A 61 0.66 7.59 -16.51
CA SER A 61 1.35 6.51 -17.22
C SER A 61 2.11 5.62 -16.24
N LEU A 62 1.98 4.30 -16.36
CA LEU A 62 2.78 3.34 -15.61
C LEU A 62 4.17 3.25 -16.25
N LEU A 63 5.19 3.74 -15.56
CA LEU A 63 6.58 3.68 -16.04
C LEU A 63 7.26 2.37 -15.67
N GLN A 64 7.03 1.88 -14.45
CA GLN A 64 7.71 0.69 -13.93
C GLN A 64 6.81 -0.16 -13.05
N LYS A 65 6.92 -1.48 -13.20
CA LYS A 65 6.26 -2.48 -12.36
C LYS A 65 7.27 -3.51 -11.86
N PRO A 66 8.19 -3.12 -10.94
CA PRO A 66 9.32 -3.98 -10.54
C PRO A 66 8.89 -5.22 -9.73
N HIS A 67 7.70 -5.21 -9.14
CA HIS A 67 7.20 -6.26 -8.25
C HIS A 67 5.80 -6.74 -8.70
N PRO A 68 5.67 -7.32 -9.91
CA PRO A 68 4.37 -7.63 -10.50
C PRO A 68 3.53 -8.63 -9.71
N GLN A 69 4.18 -9.51 -8.94
CA GLN A 69 3.54 -10.48 -8.04
C GLN A 69 2.95 -9.85 -6.78
N TRP A 70 3.41 -8.65 -6.41
CA TRP A 70 3.01 -7.96 -5.19
C TRP A 70 1.98 -6.88 -5.49
N THR A 71 0.74 -7.32 -5.77
CA THR A 71 -0.41 -6.41 -5.88
C THR A 71 -0.76 -5.83 -4.51
N ILE A 72 -1.46 -4.68 -4.48
CA ILE A 72 -1.97 -4.08 -3.23
C ILE A 72 -2.84 -5.07 -2.46
N THR A 73 -3.70 -5.81 -3.15
CA THR A 73 -4.56 -6.83 -2.56
C THR A 73 -3.73 -7.94 -1.90
N ARG A 74 -2.73 -8.50 -2.60
CA ARG A 74 -1.88 -9.56 -2.06
C ARG A 74 -1.06 -9.07 -0.87
N ALA A 75 -0.54 -7.85 -0.92
CA ALA A 75 0.17 -7.25 0.22
C ALA A 75 -0.75 -7.11 1.44
N HIS A 76 -2.02 -6.71 1.26
CA HIS A 76 -3.01 -6.69 2.32
C HIS A 76 -3.27 -8.08 2.92
N GLU A 77 -3.51 -9.08 2.08
CA GLU A 77 -3.74 -10.46 2.51
C GLU A 77 -2.58 -10.99 3.36
N VAL A 78 -1.34 -10.79 2.90
CA VAL A 78 -0.16 -11.22 3.64
C VAL A 78 0.00 -10.46 4.96
N MET A 79 -0.34 -9.16 5.02
CA MET A 79 -0.29 -8.41 6.28
C MET A 79 -1.33 -8.91 7.29
N ASP A 80 -2.54 -9.22 6.82
CA ASP A 80 -3.62 -9.74 7.65
C ASP A 80 -3.27 -11.14 8.18
N ALA A 81 -2.76 -12.02 7.31
CA ALA A 81 -2.38 -13.41 7.61
C ALA A 81 -0.87 -13.58 7.91
N ARG A 82 -0.19 -12.54 8.38
CA ARG A 82 1.29 -12.51 8.48
C ARG A 82 1.89 -13.57 9.41
N ASN A 83 1.11 -14.02 10.40
CA ASN A 83 1.58 -15.00 11.38
C ASN A 83 1.45 -16.44 10.84
N GLU A 84 0.47 -16.65 9.97
CA GLU A 84 0.13 -17.89 9.28
C GLU A 84 0.99 -18.06 8.02
N GLU A 85 1.15 -16.98 7.24
CA GLU A 85 1.91 -16.93 5.98
C GLU A 85 3.35 -16.41 6.17
N ARG A 86 4.09 -16.94 7.15
CA ARG A 86 5.42 -16.41 7.53
C ARG A 86 6.42 -16.29 6.36
N LYS A 87 6.40 -17.23 5.42
CA LYS A 87 7.25 -17.19 4.22
C LYS A 87 6.89 -16.01 3.31
N ALA A 88 5.60 -15.75 3.09
CA ALA A 88 5.15 -14.62 2.29
C ALA A 88 5.40 -13.30 3.02
N ALA A 89 5.21 -13.27 4.35
CA ALA A 89 5.53 -12.12 5.18
C ALA A 89 7.03 -11.77 5.10
N LEU A 90 7.91 -12.77 5.18
CA LEU A 90 9.34 -12.59 4.99
C LEU A 90 9.62 -12.00 3.60
N ALA A 91 9.13 -12.63 2.53
CA ALA A 91 9.37 -12.19 1.16
C ALA A 91 8.89 -10.74 0.91
N LEU A 92 7.70 -10.38 1.42
CA LEU A 92 7.17 -9.03 1.30
C LEU A 92 7.97 -8.01 2.12
N SER A 93 8.48 -8.39 3.30
CA SER A 93 9.32 -7.52 4.13
C SER A 93 10.66 -7.14 3.48
N GLN A 94 11.15 -7.95 2.53
CA GLN A 94 12.38 -7.69 1.79
C GLN A 94 12.21 -6.69 0.64
N ILE A 95 10.98 -6.26 0.32
CA ILE A 95 10.78 -5.22 -0.69
C ILE A 95 11.26 -3.88 -0.13
N GLU A 96 12.45 -3.43 -0.54
CA GLU A 96 13.09 -2.22 0.00
C GLU A 96 12.21 -0.96 -0.11
N VAL A 97 11.48 -0.85 -1.23
CA VAL A 97 10.56 0.25 -1.50
C VAL A 97 9.24 0.15 -0.72
N LEU A 98 9.03 -0.87 0.12
CA LEU A 98 7.87 -0.91 1.02
C LEU A 98 8.15 -0.03 2.26
N GLU A 99 7.12 0.67 2.73
CA GLU A 99 7.21 1.53 3.91
C GLU A 99 7.84 0.79 5.12
N PRO A 100 8.79 1.42 5.86
CA PRO A 100 9.55 0.72 6.90
C PRO A 100 8.72 0.06 8.01
N GLY A 101 7.64 0.69 8.47
CA GLY A 101 6.74 0.13 9.47
C GLY A 101 6.00 -1.12 8.99
N TRP A 102 5.63 -1.17 7.71
CA TRP A 102 5.14 -2.40 7.06
C TRP A 102 6.21 -3.50 7.07
N ARG A 103 7.42 -3.20 6.60
CA ARG A 103 8.53 -4.17 6.60
C ARG A 103 8.81 -4.72 7.98
N GLY A 104 8.89 -3.85 9.00
CA GLY A 104 9.16 -4.25 10.37
C GLY A 104 8.10 -5.18 10.96
N ARG A 105 6.80 -4.90 10.73
CA ARG A 105 5.72 -5.78 11.21
C ARG A 105 5.74 -7.16 10.54
N LEU A 106 5.99 -7.19 9.24
CA LEU A 106 6.06 -8.44 8.48
C LEU A 106 7.29 -9.27 8.86
N ALA A 107 8.45 -8.62 9.05
CA ALA A 107 9.68 -9.27 9.47
C ALA A 107 9.55 -9.90 10.86
N LYS A 108 8.95 -9.18 11.84
CA LYS A 108 8.67 -9.72 13.18
C LYS A 108 7.76 -10.94 13.13
N ALA A 109 6.65 -10.83 12.40
CA ALA A 109 5.72 -11.95 12.23
C ALA A 109 6.38 -13.17 11.55
N ALA A 110 7.26 -12.95 10.57
CA ALA A 110 7.97 -14.01 9.88
C ALA A 110 8.86 -14.85 10.81
N VAL A 111 9.43 -14.24 11.85
CA VAL A 111 10.26 -14.93 12.86
C VAL A 111 9.47 -15.37 14.11
N GLY A 112 8.15 -15.12 14.14
CA GLY A 112 7.27 -15.51 15.24
C GLY A 112 7.36 -14.63 16.50
N ILE A 113 7.77 -13.37 16.33
CA ILE A 113 7.84 -12.34 17.38
C ILE A 113 6.64 -11.39 17.27
#